data_AF-A0A183FGM7-F1
#
_entry.id   AF-A0A183FGM7-F1
#
_cell.length_a   1.000
_cell.length_b   1.000
_cell.length_c   1.000
_cell.angle_alpha   90.00
_cell.angle_beta   90.00
_cell.angle_gamma   90.00
#
_symmetry.space_group_name_H-M   'P 1'
#
loop_
_entity.id
_entity.type
_entity.pdbx_description
1 polymer ?
#
loop_
_entity_poly.entity_id
_entity_poly.type
_entity_poly.pdbx_seq_one_letter_code
_entity_poly.pdbx_strand_id
1 'polypeptide(L)'
;METKMLRWTVGVTRLDRIRNDETHQRLGVAPIADKLREARLRWYDHVLRASGDSVRKMGFNTDVLGKQPKKLVSTPNKRLIVRSGVTIPEAGQTLKKMTGQRFI
;
A
#
# COMPACT_ATOMS: atom_id res chain seq x y z
N MET A 1 -12.31 -10.71 -16.64
CA MET A 1 -13.36 -11.16 -17.57
C MET A 1 -14.76 -10.87 -17.04
N GLU A 2 -15.04 -11.22 -15.79
CA GLU A 2 -16.30 -10.98 -15.07
C GLU A 2 -16.93 -9.61 -15.35
N THR A 3 -16.22 -8.49 -15.11
CA THR A 3 -16.78 -7.15 -15.31
C THR A 3 -17.21 -6.84 -16.75
N LYS A 4 -16.51 -7.38 -17.75
CA LYS A 4 -16.86 -7.18 -19.17
C LYS A 4 -18.12 -7.97 -19.52
N MET A 5 -18.27 -9.17 -18.98
CA MET A 5 -19.46 -10.01 -19.16
C MET A 5 -20.67 -9.41 -18.46
N LEU A 6 -20.52 -8.98 -17.20
CA LEU A 6 -21.58 -8.35 -16.42
C LEU A 6 -22.06 -7.03 -17.04
N ARG A 7 -21.14 -6.24 -17.61
CA ARG A 7 -21.48 -5.03 -18.35
C ARG A 7 -22.22 -5.34 -19.64
N TRP A 8 -21.84 -6.39 -20.35
CA TRP A 8 -22.51 -6.82 -21.58
C TRP A 8 -23.96 -7.26 -21.32
N THR A 9 -24.22 -8.03 -20.26
CA THR A 9 -25.59 -8.45 -19.91
C THR A 9 -26.50 -7.30 -19.50
N VAL A 10 -25.97 -6.25 -18.88
CA VAL A 10 -26.76 -5.05 -18.49
C VAL A 10 -26.76 -3.98 -19.60
N GLY A 11 -26.03 -4.20 -20.70
CA GLY A 11 -25.90 -3.21 -21.78
C GLY A 11 -25.14 -1.94 -21.38
N VAL A 12 -24.34 -2.00 -20.31
CA VAL A 12 -23.57 -0.85 -19.81
C VAL A 12 -22.31 -0.66 -20.65
N THR A 13 -22.26 0.47 -21.32
CA THR A 13 -21.12 0.87 -22.14
C THR A 13 -20.07 1.60 -21.29
N ARG A 14 -18.93 1.92 -21.92
CA ARG A 14 -17.89 2.71 -21.26
C ARG A 14 -18.29 4.19 -21.10
N LEU A 15 -19.24 4.68 -21.90
CA LEU A 15 -19.71 6.07 -21.87
C LEU A 15 -20.58 6.36 -20.65
N ASP A 16 -21.31 5.36 -20.17
CA ASP A 16 -22.21 5.49 -19.02
C ASP A 16 -21.44 5.77 -17.72
N ARG A 17 -20.13 5.48 -17.68
CA ARG A 17 -19.24 5.70 -16.52
C ARG A 17 -19.78 5.13 -15.19
N ILE A 18 -20.72 4.18 -15.27
CA ILE A 18 -21.33 3.49 -14.14
C ILE A 18 -20.25 2.68 -13.40
N ARG A 19 -20.29 2.72 -12.07
CA ARG A 19 -19.37 1.95 -11.21
C ARG A 19 -19.69 0.46 -11.31
N ASN A 20 -18.65 -0.37 -11.22
CA ASN A 20 -18.84 -1.82 -11.31
C ASN A 20 -19.73 -2.35 -10.16
N ASP A 21 -19.63 -1.78 -8.96
CA ASP A 21 -20.45 -2.17 -7.81
C ASP A 21 -21.95 -2.04 -8.10
N GLU A 22 -22.35 -1.01 -8.86
CA GLU A 22 -23.74 -0.81 -9.26
C GLU A 22 -24.20 -1.87 -10.27
N THR A 23 -23.33 -2.28 -11.19
CA THR A 23 -23.61 -3.38 -12.13
C THR A 23 -23.76 -4.71 -11.38
N HIS A 24 -22.91 -4.94 -10.38
CA HIS A 24 -22.97 -6.11 -9.51
C HIS A 24 -24.23 -6.13 -8.64
N GLN A 25 -24.62 -4.98 -8.07
CA GLN A 25 -25.84 -4.84 -7.28
C GLN A 25 -27.10 -5.10 -8.12
N ARG A 26 -27.17 -4.56 -9.34
CA ARG A 26 -28.29 -4.81 -10.27
C ARG A 26 -28.43 -6.28 -10.64
N LEU A 27 -27.32 -7.00 -10.73
CA LEU A 27 -27.30 -8.43 -11.06
C LEU A 27 -27.35 -9.35 -9.82
N GLY A 28 -27.33 -8.80 -8.60
CA GLY A 28 -27.25 -9.58 -7.36
C GLY A 28 -25.94 -10.38 -7.21
N VAL A 29 -24.89 -10.01 -7.94
CA VAL A 29 -23.60 -10.71 -7.93
C VAL A 29 -22.68 -10.08 -6.89
N ALA A 30 -22.21 -10.89 -5.93
CA ALA A 30 -21.25 -10.42 -4.93
C ALA A 30 -19.97 -9.86 -5.62
N PRO A 31 -19.44 -8.71 -5.18
CA PRO A 31 -18.19 -8.18 -5.71
C PRO A 31 -17.04 -9.18 -5.58
N ILE A 32 -16.17 -9.24 -6.60
CA ILE A 32 -15.01 -10.15 -6.58
C ILE A 32 -14.05 -9.89 -5.42
N ALA A 33 -13.95 -8.64 -4.97
CA ALA A 33 -13.16 -8.27 -3.81
C ALA A 33 -13.61 -9.01 -2.55
N ASP A 34 -14.92 -9.20 -2.38
CA ASP A 34 -15.50 -9.93 -1.25
C ASP A 34 -15.22 -11.42 -1.36
N LYS A 35 -15.29 -12.01 -2.56
CA LYS A 35 -14.90 -13.41 -2.79
C LYS A 35 -13.42 -13.66 -2.52
N LEU A 36 -12.55 -12.73 -2.92
CA LEU A 36 -11.13 -12.80 -2.61
C LEU A 36 -10.86 -12.62 -1.10
N ARG A 37 -11.64 -11.77 -0.43
CA ARG A 37 -11.59 -11.63 1.03
C ARG A 37 -12.04 -12.91 1.73
N GLU A 38 -13.14 -13.51 1.29
CA GLU A 38 -13.65 -14.78 1.81
C GLU A 38 -12.63 -15.91 1.64
N ALA A 39 -12.03 -16.06 0.45
CA ALA A 39 -11.02 -17.07 0.18
C ALA A 39 -9.78 -16.91 1.08
N ARG A 40 -9.33 -15.67 1.30
CA ARG A 40 -8.24 -15.37 2.24
C ARG A 40 -8.61 -15.72 3.67
N LEU A 41 -9.83 -15.40 4.12
CA LEU A 41 -10.29 -15.74 5.47
C LEU A 41 -10.37 -17.26 5.67
N ARG A 42 -10.88 -17.99 4.68
CA ARG A 42 -10.87 -19.47 4.69
C ARG A 42 -9.45 -20.03 4.74
N TRP A 43 -8.51 -19.41 4.04
CA TRP A 43 -7.10 -19.78 4.11
C TRP A 43 -6.53 -19.56 5.52
N TYR A 44 -6.81 -18.42 6.16
CA TYR A 44 -6.38 -18.14 7.53
C TYR A 44 -7.00 -19.10 8.55
N ASP A 45 -8.31 -19.35 8.48
CA ASP A 45 -8.99 -20.32 9.36
C ASP A 45 -8.34 -21.71 9.24
N HIS A 46 -8.05 -22.14 8.01
CA HIS A 46 -7.34 -23.39 7.78
C HIS A 46 -5.93 -23.41 8.38
N VAL A 47 -5.18 -22.30 8.28
CA VAL A 47 -3.85 -22.17 8.91
C VAL A 47 -3.96 -22.21 10.43
N LEU A 48 -4.93 -21.51 11.01
CA LEU A 48 -5.13 -21.44 12.46
C LEU A 48 -5.58 -22.78 13.06
N ARG A 49 -6.37 -23.57 12.32
CA ARG A 49 -6.78 -24.92 12.71
C ARG A 49 -5.71 -25.99 12.52
N ALA A 50 -4.67 -25.72 11.72
CA ALA A 50 -3.60 -26.67 11.50
C ALA A 50 -2.77 -26.94 12.77
N SER A 51 -2.14 -28.10 12.84
CA SER A 51 -1.21 -28.44 13.94
C SER A 51 -0.04 -27.46 13.99
N GLY A 52 0.49 -27.20 15.18
CA GLY A 52 1.64 -26.29 15.39
C GLY A 52 2.86 -26.67 14.57
N ASP A 53 3.05 -27.97 14.33
CA ASP A 53 4.18 -28.51 13.56
C ASP A 53 3.96 -28.45 12.05
N SER A 54 2.77 -28.06 11.59
CA SER A 54 2.52 -27.93 10.16
C SER A 54 3.33 -26.77 9.58
N VAL A 55 4.00 -27.03 8.45
CA VAL A 55 4.82 -26.03 7.73
C VAL A 55 4.06 -24.72 7.52
N ARG A 56 2.75 -24.81 7.24
CA ARG A 56 1.88 -23.66 7.02
C ARG A 56 1.70 -22.78 8.25
N LYS A 57 1.54 -23.38 9.44
CA LYS A 57 1.37 -22.65 10.71
C LYS A 57 2.70 -22.15 11.24
N MET A 58 3.76 -22.94 11.08
CA MET A 58 5.13 -22.52 11.37
C MET A 58 5.51 -21.29 10.55
N GLY A 59 5.37 -21.32 9.22
CA GLY A 59 5.66 -20.18 8.35
C GLY A 59 4.70 -18.99 8.51
N PHE A 60 3.52 -19.19 9.10
CA PHE A 60 2.63 -18.09 9.48
C PHE A 60 3.08 -17.38 10.76
N ASN A 61 3.64 -18.14 11.72
CA ASN A 61 4.13 -17.64 13.01
C ASN A 61 5.60 -17.17 12.98
N THR A 62 6.31 -17.31 11.85
CA THR A 62 7.70 -16.85 11.79
C THR A 62 7.78 -15.33 11.78
N ASP A 63 8.41 -14.77 12.81
CA ASP A 63 8.85 -13.38 12.81
C ASP A 63 9.93 -13.20 11.72
N VAL A 64 9.54 -12.61 10.59
CA VAL A 64 10.47 -12.27 9.53
C VAL A 64 11.33 -11.09 10.01
N LEU A 65 12.50 -11.39 10.57
CA LEU A 65 13.54 -10.41 10.89
C LEU A 65 14.17 -9.90 9.58
N GLY A 66 13.41 -9.09 8.85
CA GLY A 66 13.75 -8.64 7.52
C GLY A 66 12.84 -7.50 7.09
N LYS A 67 12.80 -6.43 7.88
CA LYS A 67 12.21 -5.17 7.39
C LYS A 67 13.07 -4.71 6.22
N GLN A 68 12.56 -4.83 5.00
CA GLN A 68 13.14 -4.15 3.85
C GLN A 68 13.23 -2.66 4.22
N PRO A 69 14.42 -2.03 4.23
CA PRO A 69 14.50 -0.61 4.48
C PRO A 69 13.64 0.06 3.42
N LYS A 70 12.56 0.73 3.85
CA LYS A 70 11.74 1.57 2.98
C LYS A 70 12.73 2.48 2.27
N LYS A 71 12.95 2.28 0.98
CA LYS A 71 13.69 3.23 0.16
C LYS A 71 12.87 4.51 0.23
N LEU A 72 13.21 5.38 1.18
CA LEU A 72 12.81 6.78 1.14
C LEU A 72 13.24 7.23 -0.25
N VAL A 73 12.25 7.51 -1.11
CA VAL A 73 12.44 8.07 -2.44
C VAL A 73 13.61 9.02 -2.35
N SER A 74 14.68 8.74 -3.09
CA SER A 74 15.87 9.57 -3.03
C SER A 74 15.45 10.97 -3.43
N THR A 75 15.26 11.86 -2.47
CA THR A 75 15.25 13.28 -2.76
C THR A 75 16.58 13.54 -3.47
N PRO A 76 16.58 14.08 -4.70
CA PRO A 76 17.79 14.17 -5.53
C PRO A 76 18.97 14.86 -4.83
N ASN A 77 18.67 15.64 -3.79
CA ASN A 77 19.61 16.47 -3.07
C ASN A 77 20.48 15.78 -2.01
N LYS A 78 20.18 14.54 -1.57
CA LYS A 78 21.01 13.92 -0.50
C LYS A 78 22.46 13.71 -0.95
N ARG A 79 22.69 13.41 -2.23
CA ARG A 79 24.03 13.22 -2.80
C ARG A 79 24.80 14.54 -2.97
N LEU A 80 24.09 15.65 -3.20
CA LEU A 80 24.69 16.98 -3.31
C LEU A 80 25.10 17.52 -1.95
N ILE A 81 24.28 17.30 -0.90
CA ILE A 81 24.58 17.71 0.48
C ILE A 81 25.83 16.98 1.02
N VAL A 82 25.93 15.67 0.79
CA VAL A 82 27.12 14.90 1.22
C VAL A 82 28.38 15.35 0.46
N ARG A 83 28.25 15.76 -0.80
CA ARG A 83 29.37 16.28 -1.61
C ARG A 83 29.77 17.71 -1.26
N SER A 84 28.84 18.54 -0.81
CA SER A 84 29.12 19.93 -0.46
C SER A 84 29.70 20.10 0.94
N GLY A 85 29.79 19.02 1.74
CA GLY A 85 30.37 19.06 3.09
C GLY A 85 29.55 19.88 4.11
N VAL A 86 28.36 20.35 3.73
CA VAL A 86 27.54 21.21 4.58
C VAL A 86 26.77 20.34 5.56
N THR A 87 27.11 20.42 6.84
CA THR A 87 26.32 19.78 7.89
C THR A 87 25.00 20.56 8.06
N ILE A 88 23.87 19.85 8.11
CA ILE A 88 22.52 20.43 8.28
C ILE A 88 22.42 21.50 9.39
N PRO A 89 23.10 21.38 10.56
CA PRO A 89 23.06 22.42 11.59
C PRO A 89 23.74 23.75 11.20
N GLU A 90 24.74 23.74 10.30
CA GLU A 90 25.47 24.95 9.89
C GLU A 90 24.66 25.83 8.94
N ALA A 91 23.93 25.22 7.99
CA ALA A 91 23.05 25.93 7.06
C ALA A 91 21.91 26.67 7.80
N GLY A 92 21.41 26.08 8.89
CA GLY A 92 20.41 26.71 9.75
C GLY A 92 20.96 27.93 10.50
N GLN A 93 22.24 27.97 10.82
CA GLN A 93 22.87 29.12 11.49
C GLN A 93 23.17 30.27 10.51
N THR A 94 23.61 29.98 9.28
CA THR A 94 23.88 31.02 8.26
C THR A 94 22.60 31.71 7.80
N LEU A 95 21.51 30.97 7.59
CA LEU A 95 20.20 31.56 7.27
C LEU A 95 19.69 32.47 8.39
N LYS A 96 19.87 32.08 9.66
CA LYS A 96 19.50 32.90 10.82
C LYS A 96 20.34 34.18 10.96
N LYS A 97 21.62 34.14 10.57
CA LYS A 97 22.50 35.33 10.51
C LYS A 97 22.10 36.28 9.37
N MET A 98 21.65 35.74 8.25
CA MET A 98 21.20 36.53 7.09
C MET A 98 19.82 37.17 7.30
N THR A 99 18.91 36.53 8.04
CA THR A 99 17.56 37.05 8.30
C THR A 99 17.46 37.96 9.53
N GLY A 100 18.59 38.24 10.22
CA GLY A 100 18.65 39.21 11.31
C GLY A 100 17.79 38.88 12.53
N GLN A 101 17.30 37.65 12.67
CA GLN A 101 16.50 37.22 13.82
C GLN A 101 17.39 37.08 15.06
N ARG A 102 17.48 38.16 15.86
CA ARG A 102 17.96 38.10 17.24
C ARG A 102 16.91 37.43 18.12
N PHE A 103 17.36 36.47 18.94
CA PHE A 103 16.58 35.92 20.03
C PHE A 103 16.31 37.02 21.07
N ILE A 104 15.06 37.10 21.52
CA ILE A 104 14.72 37.54 22.87
C ILE A 104 14.63 36.29 23.73
#